data_AF-A0A8T5BLX0-F1
#
_entry.id   AF-A0A8T5BLX0-F1
#
_cell.length_a   1.000
_cell.length_b   1.000
_cell.length_c   1.000
_cell.angle_alpha   90.00
_cell.angle_beta   90.00
_cell.angle_gamma   90.00
#
_symmetry.space_group_name_H-M   'P 1'
#
loop_
_entity.id
_entity.type
_entity.pdbx_description
1 polymer ?
#
loop_
_entity_poly.entity_id
_entity_poly.type
_entity_poly.pdbx_seq_one_letter_code
_entity_poly.pdbx_strand_id
1 'polypeptide(L)' 'MGRVSKGVKCSVQACGKDAIRSLPIDEVTSAGLEVQGINRVYLCKDHYKQFKKATKKVKMVEKWRYGGRIT' A
#
# COMPACT_ATOMS: atom_id res chain seq x y z
N MET A 1 -1.75 -16.06 -8.57
CA MET A 1 -0.90 -14.85 -8.44
C MET A 1 -1.14 -13.95 -9.65
N GLY A 2 -2.09 -13.01 -9.56
CA GLY A 2 -2.62 -12.27 -10.71
C GLY A 2 -1.97 -10.91 -10.93
N ARG A 3 -1.57 -10.65 -12.18
CA ARG A 3 -1.30 -9.34 -12.81
C ARG A 3 -0.13 -8.51 -12.24
N VAL A 4 1.04 -9.11 -12.10
CA VAL A 4 2.27 -8.34 -12.35
C VAL A 4 2.95 -8.97 -13.55
N SER A 5 2.90 -8.26 -14.69
CA SER A 5 3.63 -8.66 -15.89
C SER A 5 5.11 -8.79 -15.55
N LYS A 6 5.74 -9.87 -16.01
CA LYS A 6 7.15 -10.20 -15.74
C LYS A 6 8.03 -8.96 -16.04
N GLY A 7 8.65 -8.38 -15.01
CA GLY A 7 9.61 -7.27 -15.16
C GLY A 7 9.19 -5.89 -14.62
N VAL A 8 8.04 -5.76 -13.95
CA VAL A 8 7.66 -4.47 -13.34
C VAL A 8 8.46 -4.23 -12.05
N LYS A 9 9.22 -3.14 -12.02
CA LYS A 9 9.98 -2.68 -10.84
C LYS A 9 9.07 -1.99 -9.84
N CYS A 10 9.51 -1.95 -8.59
CA CYS A 10 8.80 -1.23 -7.54
C CYS A 10 8.82 0.29 -7.81
N SER A 11 7.66 0.94 -7.72
CA SER A 11 7.50 2.40 -7.94
C SER A 11 7.87 3.26 -6.72
N VAL A 12 8.48 2.66 -5.69
CA VAL A 12 8.92 3.36 -4.48
C VAL A 12 10.26 4.03 -4.77
N GLN A 13 10.42 5.31 -4.40
CA GLN A 13 11.70 5.99 -4.52
C GLN A 13 12.78 5.17 -3.79
N ALA A 14 13.83 4.78 -4.52
CA ALA A 14 14.91 3.88 -4.08
C ALA A 14 14.62 2.37 -4.01
N CYS A 15 13.58 1.85 -4.69
CA CYS A 15 13.36 0.39 -4.76
C CYS A 15 13.53 -0.21 -6.15
N GLY A 16 14.65 -0.92 -6.38
CA GLY A 16 14.90 -1.68 -7.61
C GLY A 16 14.35 -3.11 -7.63
N LYS A 17 13.57 -3.53 -6.63
CA LYS A 17 13.11 -4.93 -6.47
C LYS A 17 11.92 -5.24 -7.38
N ASP A 18 11.77 -6.52 -7.71
CA ASP A 18 10.62 -7.03 -8.45
C ASP A 18 9.30 -6.77 -7.71
N ALA A 19 8.36 -6.14 -8.41
CA ALA A 19 7.03 -5.96 -7.89
C ALA A 19 6.25 -7.28 -7.91
N ILE A 20 5.49 -7.52 -6.86
CA ILE A 20 4.68 -8.74 -6.70
C ILE A 20 3.19 -8.41 -6.71
N ARG A 21 2.84 -7.14 -6.41
CA ARG A 21 1.45 -6.69 -6.32
C ARG A 21 1.28 -5.28 -6.86
N SER A 22 0.16 -5.06 -7.53
CA SER A 22 -0.33 -3.72 -7.89
C SER A 22 -1.37 -3.27 -6.88
N LEU A 23 -1.27 -2.02 -6.45
CA LEU A 23 -2.22 -1.33 -5.56
C LEU A 23 -2.57 0.04 -6.15
N PRO A 24 -3.76 0.59 -5.89
CA PRO A 24 -4.10 1.95 -6.27
C PRO A 24 -3.23 2.94 -5.48
N ILE A 25 -2.89 4.08 -6.10
CA ILE A 25 -2.04 5.09 -5.45
C ILE A 25 -2.68 5.69 -4.19
N ASP A 26 -4.00 5.83 -4.20
CA ASP A 26 -4.78 6.43 -3.11
C ASP A 26 -4.55 5.74 -1.76
N GLU A 27 -4.58 4.40 -1.75
CA GLU A 27 -4.32 3.64 -0.54
C GLU A 27 -2.86 3.80 -0.08
N VAL A 28 -1.91 3.84 -1.01
CA VAL A 28 -0.47 3.91 -0.74
C VAL A 28 -0.09 5.29 -0.19
N THR A 29 -0.64 6.35 -0.77
CA THR A 29 -0.51 7.73 -0.28
C THR A 29 -1.15 7.89 1.10
N SER A 30 -2.33 7.30 1.32
CA SER A 30 -2.98 7.29 2.64
C SER A 30 -2.17 6.54 3.71
N ALA A 31 -1.36 5.57 3.32
CA ALA A 31 -0.45 4.86 4.20
C ALA A 31 0.88 5.61 4.46
N GLY A 32 1.07 6.79 3.87
CA GLY A 32 2.27 7.62 4.03
C GLY A 32 3.49 7.11 3.25
N LEU A 33 3.28 6.29 2.21
CA LEU A 33 4.35 5.82 1.33
C LEU A 33 4.40 6.72 0.10
N GLU A 34 5.50 7.46 -0.06
CA GLU A 34 5.74 8.28 -1.25
C GLU A 34 6.17 7.39 -2.43
N VAL A 35 5.28 7.26 -3.40
CA VAL A 35 5.45 6.43 -4.58
C VAL A 35 5.19 7.24 -5.83
N GLN A 36 5.98 7.00 -6.88
CA GLN A 36 5.79 7.66 -8.16
C GLN A 36 4.99 6.74 -9.08
N GLY A 37 3.71 7.03 -9.26
CA GLY A 37 2.82 6.32 -10.18
C GLY A 37 1.60 7.16 -10.55
N ILE A 38 0.99 6.91 -11.72
CA ILE A 38 -0.12 7.75 -12.22
C ILE A 38 -1.47 7.25 -11.69
N ASN A 39 -1.66 5.92 -11.65
CA ASN A 39 -2.95 5.31 -11.28
C ASN A 39 -2.79 4.01 -10.48
N ARG A 40 -1.76 3.22 -10.82
CA ARG A 40 -1.41 1.98 -10.12
C ARG A 40 0.06 2.00 -9.73
N VAL A 41 0.31 1.58 -8.51
CA VAL A 41 1.63 1.51 -7.91
C VAL A 41 2.00 0.05 -7.73
N TYR A 42 3.23 -0.28 -8.09
CA TYR A 42 3.77 -1.61 -8.00
C TYR A 42 4.69 -1.71 -6.79
N LEU A 43 4.38 -2.64 -5.90
CA LEU A 43 5.07 -2.81 -4.62
C LEU A 43 5.76 -4.19 -4.57
N CYS A 44 6.98 -4.18 -4.04
CA CYS A 44 7.70 -5.41 -3.70
C CYS A 44 7.16 -5.99 -2.38
N LYS A 45 7.60 -7.20 -2.02
CA LYS A 45 7.18 -7.90 -0.78
C LYS A 45 7.42 -7.08 0.49
N ASP A 46 8.51 -6.32 0.50
CA ASP A 46 8.96 -5.56 1.65
C ASP A 46 8.08 -4.32 1.89
N HIS A 47 7.89 -3.51 0.84
CA HIS A 47 7.01 -2.36 0.90
C HIS A 47 5.55 -2.76 1.13
N TYR A 48 5.11 -3.91 0.62
CA TYR A 48 3.79 -4.44 0.95
C TYR A 48 3.66 -4.78 2.44
N LYS A 49 4.70 -5.28 3.11
CA LYS A 49 4.68 -5.51 4.58
C LYS A 49 4.60 -4.19 5.34
N GLN A 50 5.36 -3.17 4.93
CA GLN A 50 5.34 -1.86 5.57
C GLN A 50 3.97 -1.18 5.40
N PHE A 51 3.46 -1.16 4.17
CA PHE A 51 2.11 -0.73 3.84
C PHE A 51 1.05 -1.44 4.70
N LYS A 52 1.12 -2.77 4.81
CA LYS A 52 0.16 -3.55 5.59
C LYS A 52 0.21 -3.22 7.09
N LYS A 53 1.40 -2.91 7.64
CA LYS A 53 1.54 -2.49 9.05
C LYS A 53 0.94 -1.10 9.27
N ALA A 54 1.24 -0.15 8.39
CA ALA A 54 0.70 1.21 8.44
C ALA A 54 -0.83 1.19 8.34
N THR A 55 -1.39 0.52 7.32
CA THR A 55 -2.85 0.47 7.12
C THR A 55 -3.57 -0.25 8.27
N LYS A 56 -2.97 -1.28 8.89
CA LYS A 56 -3.56 -1.95 10.05
C LYS A 56 -3.68 -1.03 11.26
N LYS A 57 -2.69 -0.17 11.50
CA LYS A 57 -2.74 0.81 12.60
C LYS A 57 -3.83 1.85 12.34
N VAL A 58 -3.91 2.37 11.12
CA VAL A 58 -4.95 3.34 10.72
C VAL A 58 -6.34 2.73 10.88
N LYS A 59 -6.59 1.53 10.33
CA LYS A 59 -7.88 0.84 10.45
C LYS A 59 -8.26 0.49 11.88
N MET A 60 -7.29 0.20 12.74
CA MET A 60 -7.56 0.08 14.18
C MET A 60 -8.02 1.43 14.73
N VAL A 61 -7.24 2.50 14.59
CA VAL A 61 -7.66 3.83 15.10
C VAL A 61 -9.05 4.24 14.61
N GLU A 62 -9.35 4.03 13.32
CA GLU A 62 -10.69 4.31 12.78
C GLU A 62 -11.78 3.43 13.40
N LYS A 63 -11.56 2.12 13.55
CA LYS A 63 -12.53 1.22 14.17
C LYS A 63 -12.84 1.61 15.62
N TRP A 64 -11.85 2.09 16.37
CA TRP A 64 -12.04 2.56 17.74
C TRP A 64 -12.79 3.90 17.77
N ARG A 65 -12.61 4.75 16.76
CA ARG A 65 -13.35 6.02 16.61
C ARG A 65 -14.82 5.80 16.24
N TYR A 66 -15.13 4.83 15.39
CA TYR A 66 -16.51 4.55 14.96
C TYR A 66 -17.27 3.56 15.86
N GLY A 67 -16.58 2.80 16.72
CA GLY A 67 -17.19 1.85 17.66
C GLY A 67 -17.92 2.50 18.86
N GLY A 68 -17.89 3.83 18.98
CA GLY A 68 -18.54 4.59 20.06
C GLY A 68 -19.85 5.28 19.67
N ARG A 69 -20.43 5.00 18.49
CA ARG A 69 -21.76 5.51 18.14
C ARG A 69 -22.82 4.52 18.65
N ILE A 70 -23.06 4.59 19.96
CA ILE A 70 -24.32 4.18 20.57
C ILE A 70 -25.43 4.97 19.89
N THR A 71 -26.29 4.27 19.16
CA THR A 71 -27.71 4.64 19.04
C THR A 71 -28.44 4.01 20.20
#